data_AF-A0A8T3R1C8-F1
#
_entry.id   AF-A0A8T3R1C8-F1
#
_cell.length_a   1.000
_cell.length_b   1.000
_cell.length_c   1.000
_cell.angle_alpha   90.00
_cell.angle_beta   90.00
_cell.angle_gamma   90.00
#
_symmetry.space_group_name_H-M   'P 1'
#
loop_
_entity.id
_entity.type
_entity.pdbx_description
1 polymer ?
#
loop_
_entity_poly.entity_id
_entity_poly.type
_entity_poly.pdbx_seq_one_letter_code
_entity_poly.pdbx_strand_id
1 'polypeptide(L)' 'MAHFDLPLDDLQTYQPERSETADFDAFWADTLAASRAKSAPPDLASYASPLRTVDVSDV' A
#
# COMPACT_ATOMS: atom_id res chain seq x y z
N MET A 1 18.06 6.57 -23.94
CA MET A 1 16.82 6.46 -24.73
C MET A 1 15.72 7.17 -23.95
N ALA A 2 14.84 7.94 -24.59
CA ALA A 2 13.73 8.57 -23.88
C ALA A 2 12.65 7.53 -23.54
N HIS A 3 12.07 7.58 -22.34
CA HIS A 3 10.89 6.80 -21.99
C HIS A 3 9.66 7.39 -22.70
N PHE A 4 8.80 6.54 -23.27
CA PHE A 4 7.55 6.91 -23.91
C PHE A 4 6.43 5.96 -23.47
N ASP A 5 5.18 6.43 -23.57
CA ASP A 5 3.96 5.70 -23.22
C ASP A 5 2.84 6.11 -24.20
N LEU A 6 1.61 5.62 -23.98
CA LEU A 6 0.41 6.06 -24.67
C LEU A 6 0.18 7.58 -24.50
N PRO A 7 -0.35 8.26 -25.52
CA PRO A 7 -0.86 9.62 -25.40
C PRO A 7 -1.87 9.76 -24.25
N LEU A 8 -2.00 10.98 -23.70
CA LEU A 8 -2.90 11.27 -22.57
C LEU A 8 -4.35 10.83 -22.83
N ASP A 9 -4.87 11.11 -24.02
CA ASP A 9 -6.24 10.78 -24.40
C ASP A 9 -6.48 9.25 -24.42
N ASP A 10 -5.46 8.49 -24.82
CA ASP A 10 -5.49 7.02 -24.81
C ASP A 10 -5.38 6.49 -23.37
N LEU A 11 -4.55 7.08 -22.52
CA LEU A 11 -4.43 6.70 -21.10
C LEU A 11 -5.73 6.94 -20.31
N GLN A 12 -6.48 8.00 -20.63
CA GLN A 12 -7.76 8.28 -19.96
C GLN A 12 -8.82 7.20 -20.20
N THR A 13 -8.71 6.48 -21.32
CA THR A 13 -9.64 5.41 -21.70
C THR A 13 -9.02 4.01 -21.57
N TYR A 14 -7.77 3.92 -21.12
CA TYR A 14 -7.04 2.68 -21.03
C TYR A 14 -7.63 1.77 -19.94
N GLN A 15 -8.33 0.73 -20.38
CA GLN A 15 -8.96 -0.27 -19.52
C GLN A 15 -8.65 -1.68 -20.04
N PRO A 16 -7.44 -2.22 -19.80
CA PRO A 16 -7.11 -3.58 -20.21
C PRO A 16 -7.95 -4.60 -19.43
N GLU A 17 -8.07 -5.81 -19.99
CA GLU A 17 -8.74 -6.91 -19.31
C GLU A 17 -8.03 -7.24 -17.98
N ARG A 18 -8.83 -7.42 -16.92
CA ARG A 18 -8.32 -7.78 -15.60
C ARG A 18 -7.96 -9.26 -15.56
N SER A 19 -6.74 -9.57 -15.14
CA SER A 19 -6.28 -10.93 -14.87
C SER A 19 -6.31 -11.22 -13.37
N GLU A 20 -7.36 -11.91 -12.93
CA GLU A 20 -7.50 -12.37 -11.55
C GLU A 20 -7.54 -13.89 -11.45
N THR A 21 -6.93 -14.41 -10.40
CA THR A 21 -7.11 -15.81 -10.01
C THR A 21 -8.48 -15.99 -9.37
N ALA A 22 -9.03 -17.20 -9.46
CA ALA A 22 -10.38 -17.49 -8.96
C ALA A 22 -10.52 -17.30 -7.44
N ASP A 23 -9.41 -17.28 -6.70
CA ASP A 23 -9.32 -17.19 -5.25
C ASP A 23 -8.87 -15.80 -4.75
N PHE A 24 -8.79 -14.79 -5.62
CA PHE A 24 -8.26 -13.46 -5.26
C PHE A 24 -8.88 -12.89 -3.98
N ASP A 25 -10.21 -12.91 -3.86
CA ASP A 25 -10.91 -12.40 -2.68
C ASP A 25 -10.69 -13.26 -1.44
N ALA A 26 -10.69 -14.59 -1.60
CA ALA A 26 -10.47 -15.52 -0.49
C ALA A 26 -9.06 -15.38 0.08
N PHE A 27 -8.05 -15.26 -0.79
CA PHE A 27 -6.67 -15.03 -0.41
C PHE A 27 -6.53 -13.77 0.47
N TRP A 28 -7.14 -12.66 0.07
CA TRP A 28 -7.06 -11.41 0.85
C TRP A 28 -7.89 -11.46 2.13
N ALA A 29 -9.06 -12.11 2.11
CA ALA A 29 -9.86 -12.31 3.32
C ALA A 29 -9.07 -13.09 4.38
N ASP A 30 -8.46 -14.21 4.00
CA ASP A 30 -7.68 -15.06 4.89
C ASP A 30 -6.41 -14.37 5.38
N THR A 31 -5.71 -13.66 4.48
CA THR A 31 -4.50 -12.90 4.82
C THR A 31 -4.80 -11.82 5.87
N LEU A 32 -5.88 -11.05 5.67
CA LEU A 32 -6.29 -10.02 6.62
C LEU A 32 -6.80 -10.62 7.94
N ALA A 33 -7.52 -11.74 7.91
CA ALA A 33 -7.95 -12.45 9.10
C ALA A 33 -6.75 -12.94 9.94
N ALA A 34 -5.76 -13.55 9.29
CA ALA A 34 -4.53 -14.02 9.93
C ALA A 34 -3.72 -12.87 10.53
N SER A 35 -3.64 -11.71 9.86
CA SER A 35 -3.00 -10.50 10.38
C SER A 35 -3.73 -9.96 11.60
N ARG A 36 -5.06 -9.82 11.54
CA ARG A 36 -5.90 -9.35 12.66
C ARG A 36 -5.79 -10.25 13.89
N ALA A 37 -5.69 -11.57 13.70
CA ALA A 37 -5.50 -12.51 14.80
C ALA A 37 -4.18 -12.27 15.57
N LYS A 38 -3.20 -11.59 14.97
CA LYS A 38 -1.92 -11.22 15.58
C LYS A 38 -1.84 -9.74 15.95
N SER A 39 -2.94 -8.99 15.80
CA SER A 39 -2.92 -7.54 16.02
C SER A 39 -2.66 -7.21 17.48
N ALA A 40 -1.73 -6.29 17.69
CA ALA A 40 -1.52 -5.60 18.96
C ALA A 40 -1.65 -4.09 18.70
N PRO A 41 -2.03 -3.30 19.72
CA PRO A 41 -1.90 -1.85 19.64
C PRO A 41 -0.45 -1.46 19.29
N PRO A 42 -0.23 -0.43 18.45
CA PRO A 42 1.12 0.06 18.20
C PRO A 42 1.73 0.62 19.49
N ASP A 43 3.01 0.33 19.72
CA ASP A 43 3.77 0.93 20.82
C ASP A 43 4.49 2.16 20.28
N LEU A 44 4.14 3.35 20.78
CA LEU A 44 4.68 4.60 20.28
C LEU A 44 5.68 5.17 21.29
N ALA A 45 6.95 5.22 20.91
CA ALA A 45 8.01 5.79 21.74
C ALA A 45 8.54 7.09 21.13
N SER A 46 8.47 8.20 21.87
CA SER A 46 9.05 9.48 21.43
C SER A 46 10.55 9.31 21.14
N TYR A 47 10.98 9.71 19.95
CA TYR A 47 12.36 9.56 19.49
C TYR A 47 13.07 10.91 19.38
N ALA A 48 14.28 10.99 19.95
CA ALA A 48 15.07 12.22 19.92
C ALA A 48 15.64 12.46 18.51
N SER A 49 15.05 13.42 17.78
CA SER A 49 15.42 13.78 16.41
C SER A 49 15.96 15.22 16.34
N PRO A 50 16.92 15.51 15.44
CA PRO A 50 17.37 16.89 15.18
C PRO A 50 16.36 17.72 14.39
N LEU A 51 15.27 17.12 13.91
CA LEU A 51 14.19 17.83 13.20
C LEU A 51 13.44 18.76 14.15
N ARG A 52 13.07 19.95 13.66
CA ARG A 52 12.53 21.04 14.50
C ARG A 52 11.05 21.32 14.28
N THR A 53 10.47 20.77 13.22
CA THR A 53 9.10 21.09 12.77
C THR A 53 8.17 19.88 12.78
N VAL A 54 8.64 18.73 13.28
CA VAL A 54 7.89 17.48 13.36
C VAL A 54 8.21 16.77 14.67
N ASP A 55 7.21 16.08 15.22
CA ASP A 55 7.41 15.12 16.31
C ASP A 55 7.77 13.76 15.70
N VAL A 56 8.77 13.08 16.27
CA VAL A 56 9.24 11.79 15.79
C VAL A 56 8.97 10.72 16.85
N SER A 57 8.37 9.62 16.44
CA SER A 57 8.13 8.44 17.28
C SER A 57 8.64 7.18 16.59
N ASP A 58 9.22 6.27 17.36
CA ASP A 58 9.48 4.87 17.00
C ASP A 58 8.21 4.05 17.21
N VAL A 59 8.00 3.02 16.38
CA VAL A 59 6.72 2.27 16.26
C VAL A 59 6.90 0.75 16.14
#